data_AF-A0A7C0ZHT3-F1
#
_entry.id   AF-A0A7C0ZHT3-F1
#
_cell.length_a   1.000
_cell.length_b   1.000
_cell.length_c   1.000
_cell.angle_alpha   90.00
_cell.angle_beta   90.00
_cell.angle_gamma   90.00
#
_symmetry.space_group_name_H-M   'P 1'
#
loop_
_entity.id
_entity.type
_entity.pdbx_description
1 polymer ?
#
loop_
_entity_poly.entity_id
_entity_poly.type
_entity_poly.pdbx_seq_one_letter_code
_entity_poly.pdbx_strand_id
1 'polypeptide(L)'
;MKYVFGPVFSRRLGLSLGIDIIPYKTCSYDCIYCEVGRTTCKSVDTDSFVDLNELFSEISIALRESNPEVLTFSGSGEPTLNQDLGEMIRRLKKMTEKKIAVLTNGSLLYKDEIREAVKAADILMPTLSSVYEKTFVKIHRPHKYLKINRVIEGIKRCRDEFRGEFQLEVMIVKGINDNMKEISALKEVVDEIEPDSIQLNTVVRPPPKGLDLRVEEEKMGDIARVFGKKAEVISYRGQRKGEAHLLDIERKIVEMAKRRPIRVEDIEYLFKGEKEIKGVLEGLIRHKRIWRYRYGDNIFFKSI
;
A
#
# COMPACT_ATOMS: atom_id res chain seq x y z
N MET A 1 -1.90 -18.54 -3.38
CA MET A 1 -0.96 -18.10 -4.41
C MET A 1 0.22 -17.47 -3.70
N LYS A 2 1.42 -17.62 -4.23
CA LYS A 2 2.67 -17.15 -3.63
C LYS A 2 2.81 -15.64 -3.78
N TYR A 3 2.53 -15.11 -4.97
CA TYR A 3 2.74 -13.71 -5.30
C TYR A 3 1.43 -12.92 -5.46
N VAL A 4 0.31 -13.58 -5.78
CA VAL A 4 -0.96 -12.89 -6.01
C VAL A 4 -1.89 -12.99 -4.80
N PHE A 5 -2.56 -11.90 -4.45
CA PHE A 5 -3.60 -11.86 -3.41
C PHE A 5 -4.79 -10.96 -3.79
N GLY A 6 -5.94 -11.22 -3.19
CA GLY A 6 -7.18 -10.52 -3.51
C GLY A 6 -7.98 -11.19 -4.63
N PRO A 7 -8.75 -10.43 -5.43
CA PRO A 7 -8.81 -8.97 -5.44
C PRO A 7 -9.41 -8.38 -4.16
N VAL A 8 -9.11 -7.12 -3.88
CA VAL A 8 -9.57 -6.36 -2.70
C VAL A 8 -10.19 -5.04 -3.15
N PHE A 9 -11.25 -4.59 -2.47
CA PHE A 9 -11.76 -3.23 -2.67
C PHE A 9 -10.80 -2.22 -2.07
N SER A 10 -10.00 -1.61 -2.93
CA SER A 10 -9.14 -0.50 -2.57
C SER A 10 -10.00 0.74 -2.31
N ARG A 11 -9.68 1.45 -1.22
CA ARG A 11 -10.27 2.77 -0.95
C ARG A 11 -9.87 3.84 -1.98
N ARG A 12 -8.88 3.53 -2.82
CA ARG A 12 -8.22 4.45 -3.75
C ARG A 12 -8.36 4.03 -5.21
N LEU A 13 -8.36 2.73 -5.50
CA LEU A 13 -8.16 2.19 -6.86
C LEU A 13 -9.29 1.25 -7.34
N GLY A 14 -10.42 1.19 -6.65
CA GLY A 14 -11.51 0.24 -6.98
C GLY A 14 -11.13 -1.21 -6.67
N LEU A 15 -11.66 -2.17 -7.43
CA LEU A 15 -11.35 -3.58 -7.26
C LEU A 15 -9.92 -3.89 -7.75
N SER A 16 -9.00 -4.13 -6.80
CA SER A 16 -7.56 -4.26 -7.07
C SER A 16 -7.07 -5.69 -6.85
N LEU A 17 -6.36 -6.26 -7.81
CA LEU A 17 -5.58 -7.49 -7.62
C LEU A 17 -4.18 -7.13 -7.11
N GLY A 18 -3.76 -7.69 -5.98
CA GLY A 18 -2.45 -7.41 -5.38
C GLY A 18 -1.37 -8.34 -5.92
N ILE A 19 -0.20 -7.78 -6.22
CA ILE A 19 1.00 -8.47 -6.70
C ILE A 19 2.15 -8.20 -5.72
N ASP A 20 2.49 -9.21 -4.93
CA ASP A 20 3.49 -9.22 -3.87
C ASP A 20 4.79 -9.87 -4.35
N ILE A 21 5.73 -9.04 -4.79
CA ILE A 21 6.99 -9.48 -5.44
C ILE A 21 8.21 -9.33 -4.53
N ILE A 22 7.98 -9.16 -3.23
CA ILE A 22 9.02 -8.87 -2.25
C ILE A 22 8.97 -9.90 -1.12
N PRO A 23 10.12 -10.46 -0.69
CA PRO A 23 10.15 -11.38 0.44
C PRO A 23 9.64 -10.68 1.70
N TYR A 24 9.01 -11.44 2.58
CA TYR A 24 8.30 -10.89 3.72
C TYR A 24 9.15 -9.91 4.53
N LYS A 25 8.67 -8.67 4.64
CA LYS A 25 9.29 -7.57 5.39
C LYS A 25 10.72 -7.21 4.93
N THR A 26 10.96 -7.33 3.63
CA THR A 26 12.11 -6.71 2.93
C THR A 26 11.75 -5.30 2.47
N CYS A 27 12.32 -4.27 3.07
CA CYS A 27 11.92 -2.89 2.82
C CYS A 27 13.05 -1.93 3.18
N SER A 28 13.13 -0.78 2.51
CA SER A 28 14.10 0.27 2.85
C SER A 28 13.76 1.03 4.14
N TYR A 29 12.53 0.92 4.64
CA TYR A 29 12.01 1.53 5.86
C TYR A 29 11.58 0.47 6.90
N ASP A 30 11.54 0.86 8.18
CA ASP A 30 10.87 0.13 9.30
C ASP A 30 9.80 1.05 9.92
N CYS A 31 8.80 1.43 9.12
CA CYS A 31 7.78 2.41 9.51
C CYS A 31 7.04 1.98 10.78
N ILE A 32 6.89 2.91 11.72
CA ILE A 32 6.19 2.66 13.00
C ILE A 32 4.71 2.32 12.83
N TYR A 33 4.13 2.67 11.67
CA TYR A 33 2.73 2.45 11.32
C TYR A 33 2.52 1.26 10.36
N CYS A 34 3.57 0.53 9.96
CA CYS A 34 3.46 -0.50 8.93
C CYS A 34 2.53 -1.64 9.36
N GLU A 35 1.38 -1.79 8.70
CA GLU A 35 0.36 -2.80 9.03
C GLU A 35 0.85 -4.25 8.83
N VAL A 36 1.85 -4.44 7.96
CA VAL A 36 2.44 -5.75 7.69
C VAL A 36 3.23 -6.25 8.91
N GLY A 37 4.08 -5.40 9.49
CA GLY A 37 4.97 -5.78 10.59
C GLY A 37 6.28 -4.98 10.62
N ARG A 38 7.19 -5.38 11.52
CA ARG A 38 8.55 -4.83 11.59
C ARG A 38 9.41 -5.36 10.45
N THR A 39 10.26 -4.50 9.90
CA THR A 39 11.17 -4.87 8.81
C THR A 39 12.24 -5.83 9.31
N THR A 40 12.38 -6.98 8.63
CA THR A 40 13.32 -8.05 8.97
C THR A 40 14.57 -7.98 8.08
N CYS A 41 14.41 -7.53 6.85
CA CYS A 41 15.50 -7.25 5.92
C CYS A 41 15.42 -5.79 5.45
N LYS A 42 16.36 -4.95 5.89
CA LYS A 42 16.39 -3.53 5.51
C LYS A 42 17.47 -3.29 4.47
N SER A 43 17.06 -2.99 3.24
CA SER A 43 17.96 -2.84 2.08
C SER A 43 17.65 -1.59 1.27
N VAL A 44 18.65 -1.10 0.53
CA VAL A 44 18.50 -0.14 -0.57
C VAL A 44 19.00 -0.70 -1.90
N ASP A 45 19.51 -1.92 -1.88
CA ASP A 45 20.00 -2.65 -3.04
C ASP A 45 18.88 -3.50 -3.62
N THR A 46 18.84 -3.53 -4.95
CA THR A 46 17.81 -4.25 -5.70
C THR A 46 18.27 -5.67 -6.00
N ASP A 47 17.32 -6.61 -6.05
CA ASP A 47 17.57 -8.02 -6.40
C ASP A 47 16.34 -8.63 -7.08
N SER A 48 16.49 -9.82 -7.65
CA SER A 48 15.40 -10.64 -8.18
C SER A 48 14.87 -11.54 -7.07
N PHE A 49 13.57 -11.44 -6.78
CA PHE A 49 12.95 -12.19 -5.68
C PHE A 49 11.92 -13.22 -6.09
N VAL A 50 11.58 -13.28 -7.38
CA VAL A 50 10.45 -14.07 -7.87
C VAL A 50 10.82 -14.88 -9.10
N ASP A 51 10.16 -16.03 -9.26
CA ASP A 51 10.13 -16.72 -10.55
C ASP A 51 9.06 -16.06 -11.43
N LEU A 52 9.49 -15.44 -12.53
CA LEU A 52 8.58 -14.73 -13.43
C LEU A 52 7.54 -15.68 -14.06
N ASN A 53 7.90 -16.92 -14.40
CA ASN A 53 6.96 -17.85 -15.01
C ASN A 53 5.87 -18.26 -14.01
N GLU A 54 6.25 -18.53 -12.76
CA GLU A 54 5.31 -18.81 -11.67
C GLU A 54 4.40 -17.59 -11.43
N LEU A 55 4.97 -16.39 -11.31
CA LEU A 55 4.22 -15.14 -11.12
C LEU A 55 3.16 -14.93 -12.21
N PHE A 56 3.55 -15.00 -13.48
CA PHE A 56 2.63 -14.74 -14.59
C PHE A 56 1.58 -15.85 -14.76
N SER A 57 1.90 -17.09 -14.37
CA SER A 57 0.91 -18.16 -14.27
C SER A 57 -0.15 -17.85 -13.21
N GLU A 58 0.27 -17.43 -12.01
CA GLU A 58 -0.66 -17.04 -10.94
C GLU A 58 -1.54 -15.85 -11.34
N ILE A 59 -0.97 -14.82 -11.96
CA ILE A 59 -1.71 -13.65 -12.45
C ILE A 59 -2.74 -14.08 -13.51
N SER A 60 -2.35 -14.94 -14.45
CA SER A 60 -3.26 -15.44 -15.50
C SER A 60 -4.43 -16.22 -14.92
N ILE A 61 -4.19 -17.03 -13.87
CA ILE A 61 -5.26 -17.73 -13.15
C ILE A 61 -6.19 -16.71 -12.46
N ALA A 62 -5.63 -15.76 -11.71
CA ALA A 62 -6.40 -14.77 -10.97
C ALA A 62 -7.26 -13.86 -11.88
N LEU A 63 -6.77 -13.52 -13.08
CA LEU A 63 -7.52 -12.76 -14.09
C LEU A 63 -8.63 -13.57 -14.78
N ARG A 64 -8.58 -14.91 -14.74
CA ARG A 64 -9.71 -15.76 -15.17
C ARG A 64 -10.76 -15.90 -14.07
N GLU A 65 -10.33 -15.92 -12.81
CA GLU A 65 -11.21 -16.07 -11.65
C GLU A 65 -11.90 -14.77 -11.22
N SER A 66 -11.38 -13.62 -11.64
CA SER A 66 -11.88 -12.31 -11.26
C SER A 66 -11.58 -11.25 -12.32
N ASN A 67 -12.32 -10.15 -12.30
CA ASN A 67 -12.19 -9.06 -13.26
C ASN A 67 -11.77 -7.75 -12.55
N PRO A 68 -10.52 -7.65 -12.04
CA PRO A 68 -10.09 -6.45 -11.33
C PRO A 68 -10.08 -5.22 -12.26
N GLU A 69 -10.19 -4.04 -11.68
CA GLU A 69 -10.02 -2.76 -12.37
C GLU A 69 -8.52 -2.41 -12.50
N VAL A 70 -7.72 -2.83 -11.51
CA VAL A 70 -6.29 -2.52 -11.42
C VAL A 70 -5.49 -3.73 -10.91
N LEU A 71 -4.26 -3.88 -11.41
CA LEU A 71 -3.24 -4.77 -10.87
C LEU A 71 -2.22 -3.91 -10.12
N THR A 72 -1.97 -4.23 -8.86
CA THR A 72 -1.23 -3.34 -7.96
C THR A 72 -0.02 -4.04 -7.35
N PHE A 73 1.18 -3.57 -7.71
CA PHE A 73 2.42 -3.94 -7.02
C PHE A 73 2.42 -3.36 -5.61
N SER A 74 2.24 -4.24 -4.63
CA SER A 74 2.10 -3.91 -3.20
C SER A 74 2.22 -5.20 -2.38
N GLY A 75 2.25 -5.11 -1.06
CA GLY A 75 2.19 -6.30 -0.20
C GLY A 75 3.23 -6.24 0.89
N SER A 76 4.17 -7.18 0.86
CA SER A 76 4.99 -7.53 2.03
C SER A 76 6.21 -6.63 2.27
N GLY A 77 6.55 -5.76 1.31
CA GLY A 77 7.76 -4.95 1.36
C GLY A 77 7.72 -3.75 0.42
N GLU A 78 8.89 -3.23 0.04
CA GLU A 78 9.01 -2.12 -0.93
C GLU A 78 9.19 -2.66 -2.35
N PRO A 79 8.19 -2.53 -3.26
CA PRO A 79 8.25 -3.13 -4.59
C PRO A 79 9.44 -2.68 -5.43
N THR A 80 9.91 -1.44 -5.24
CA THR A 80 11.07 -0.91 -5.98
C THR A 80 12.41 -1.56 -5.62
N LEU A 81 12.46 -2.43 -4.61
CA LEU A 81 13.62 -3.29 -4.35
C LEU A 81 13.72 -4.45 -5.34
N ASN A 82 12.66 -4.81 -6.06
CA ASN A 82 12.72 -5.87 -7.04
C ASN A 82 13.23 -5.33 -8.38
N GLN A 83 14.40 -5.80 -8.83
CA GLN A 83 15.02 -5.32 -10.07
C GLN A 83 14.22 -5.66 -11.33
N ASP A 84 13.39 -6.71 -11.27
CA ASP A 84 12.58 -7.17 -12.39
C ASP A 84 11.26 -6.37 -12.54
N LEU A 85 10.97 -5.43 -11.64
CA LEU A 85 9.71 -4.67 -11.61
C LEU A 85 9.36 -4.06 -12.98
N GLY A 86 10.33 -3.44 -13.66
CA GLY A 86 10.10 -2.83 -14.97
C GLY A 86 9.76 -3.85 -16.06
N GLU A 87 10.38 -5.02 -16.04
CA GLU A 87 10.02 -6.13 -16.94
C GLU A 87 8.61 -6.62 -16.64
N MET A 88 8.28 -6.78 -15.36
CA MET A 88 6.96 -7.26 -14.95
C MET A 88 5.86 -6.33 -15.43
N ILE A 89 6.00 -5.02 -15.24
CA ILE A 89 5.04 -4.02 -15.69
C ILE A 89 4.86 -4.11 -17.21
N ARG A 90 5.95 -4.11 -17.99
CA ARG A 90 5.88 -4.19 -19.46
C ARG A 90 5.23 -5.48 -19.96
N ARG A 91 5.48 -6.61 -19.30
CA ARG A 91 4.85 -7.89 -19.66
C ARG A 91 3.37 -7.90 -19.30
N LEU A 92 2.98 -7.32 -18.17
CA LEU A 92 1.56 -7.15 -17.81
C LEU A 92 0.81 -6.27 -18.81
N LYS A 93 1.39 -5.16 -19.27
CA LYS A 93 0.78 -4.31 -20.31
C LYS A 93 0.51 -5.05 -21.62
N LYS A 94 1.26 -6.13 -21.91
CA LYS A 94 1.03 -6.99 -23.09
C LYS A 94 0.00 -8.09 -22.84
N MET A 95 -0.29 -8.40 -21.57
CA MET A 95 -1.18 -9.49 -21.18
C MET A 95 -2.60 -9.00 -20.88
N THR A 96 -2.79 -7.72 -20.55
CA THR A 96 -4.09 -7.20 -20.14
C THR A 96 -4.22 -5.70 -20.35
N GLU A 97 -5.46 -5.25 -20.59
CA GLU A 97 -5.83 -3.83 -20.70
C GLU A 97 -6.12 -3.16 -19.35
N LYS A 98 -6.03 -3.91 -18.24
CA LYS A 98 -6.23 -3.37 -16.90
C LYS A 98 -5.12 -2.38 -16.53
N LYS A 99 -5.46 -1.38 -15.70
CA LYS A 99 -4.47 -0.44 -15.20
C LYS A 99 -3.45 -1.15 -14.30
N ILE A 100 -2.20 -0.70 -14.35
CA ILE A 100 -1.12 -1.17 -13.48
C ILE A 100 -0.73 -0.05 -12.53
N ALA A 101 -0.81 -0.32 -11.22
CA ALA A 101 -0.42 0.59 -10.17
C ALA A 101 0.82 0.10 -9.41
N VAL A 102 1.67 1.04 -8.98
CA VAL A 102 2.81 0.76 -8.10
C VAL A 102 2.67 1.61 -6.83
N LEU A 103 2.53 0.96 -5.68
CA LEU A 103 2.62 1.61 -4.38
C LEU A 103 4.07 1.55 -3.92
N THR A 104 4.65 2.71 -3.62
CA THR A 104 6.05 2.80 -3.18
C THR A 104 6.19 3.75 -2.02
N ASN A 105 7.15 3.48 -1.14
CA ASN A 105 7.56 4.41 -0.10
C ASN A 105 8.42 5.56 -0.64
N GLY A 106 8.69 5.61 -1.95
CA GLY A 106 9.41 6.66 -2.66
C GLY A 106 10.92 6.69 -2.43
N SER A 107 11.43 5.86 -1.52
CA SER A 107 12.80 5.98 -1.00
C SER A 107 13.90 5.73 -2.04
N LEU A 108 13.61 4.98 -3.09
CA LEU A 108 14.57 4.59 -4.12
C LEU A 108 14.41 5.38 -5.43
N LEU A 109 13.45 6.31 -5.50
CA LEU A 109 13.20 7.08 -6.73
C LEU A 109 14.36 8.02 -7.11
N TYR A 110 15.36 8.22 -6.24
CA TYR A 110 16.59 8.92 -6.59
C TYR A 110 17.49 8.13 -7.55
N LYS A 111 17.25 6.82 -7.70
CA LYS A 111 17.96 5.93 -8.62
C LYS A 111 17.32 5.97 -10.01
N ASP A 112 18.12 6.15 -11.04
CA ASP A 112 17.64 6.30 -12.42
C ASP A 112 16.99 4.99 -12.90
N GLU A 113 17.60 3.86 -12.58
CA GLU A 113 17.09 2.52 -12.92
C GLU A 113 15.70 2.24 -12.32
N ILE A 114 15.41 2.79 -11.13
CA ILE A 114 14.09 2.64 -10.50
C ILE A 114 13.06 3.52 -11.20
N ARG A 115 13.42 4.76 -11.55
CA ARG A 115 12.54 5.64 -12.32
C ARG A 115 12.23 5.04 -13.68
N GLU A 116 13.23 4.49 -14.37
CA GLU A 116 13.02 3.73 -15.62
C GLU A 116 12.10 2.52 -15.44
N ALA A 117 12.24 1.77 -14.34
CA ALA A 117 11.39 0.62 -14.07
C ALA A 117 9.90 0.99 -13.91
N VAL A 118 9.60 2.08 -13.20
CA VAL A 118 8.21 2.47 -12.92
C VAL A 118 7.54 3.26 -14.05
N LYS A 119 8.29 3.79 -15.02
CA LYS A 119 7.77 4.62 -16.14
C LYS A 119 6.63 4.00 -16.93
N ALA A 120 6.61 2.67 -17.05
CA ALA A 120 5.60 1.95 -17.82
C ALA A 120 4.29 1.70 -17.04
N ALA A 121 4.23 2.04 -15.76
CA ALA A 121 3.01 1.91 -14.96
C ALA A 121 1.98 2.98 -15.35
N ASP A 122 0.69 2.67 -15.15
CA ASP A 122 -0.39 3.63 -15.40
C ASP A 122 -0.60 4.57 -14.21
N ILE A 123 -0.34 4.07 -12.99
CA ILE A 123 -0.51 4.81 -11.73
C ILE A 123 0.73 4.59 -10.84
N LEU A 124 1.32 5.68 -10.33
CA LEU A 124 2.41 5.62 -9.36
C LEU A 124 2.01 6.34 -8.07
N MET A 125 2.25 5.68 -6.94
CA MET A 125 1.79 6.15 -5.63
C MET A 125 2.94 6.21 -4.62
N PRO A 126 3.80 7.24 -4.67
CA PRO A 126 4.84 7.44 -3.67
C PRO A 126 4.24 7.99 -2.36
N THR A 127 4.88 7.65 -1.24
CA THR A 127 4.54 8.19 0.09
C THR A 127 5.54 9.25 0.54
N LEU A 128 5.03 10.39 1.04
CA LEU A 128 5.81 11.40 1.75
C LEU A 128 5.16 11.68 3.12
N SER A 129 5.93 11.65 4.21
CA SER A 129 5.38 11.89 5.57
C SER A 129 6.01 13.05 6.30
N SER A 130 7.16 13.56 5.87
CA SER A 130 7.77 14.74 6.47
C SER A 130 8.84 15.29 5.53
N VAL A 131 9.18 16.55 5.71
CA VAL A 131 10.36 17.19 5.08
C VAL A 131 11.51 17.38 6.07
N TYR A 132 11.28 17.08 7.36
CA TYR A 132 12.27 17.20 8.41
C TYR A 132 12.91 15.84 8.71
N GLU A 133 14.24 15.78 8.64
CA GLU A 133 15.02 14.55 8.84
C GLU A 133 14.70 13.85 10.18
N LYS A 134 14.56 14.61 11.27
CA LYS A 134 14.25 14.04 12.60
C LYS A 134 12.90 13.33 12.61
N THR A 135 11.88 13.93 11.99
CA THR A 135 10.53 13.35 11.92
C THR A 135 10.49 12.18 10.95
N PHE A 136 11.13 12.31 9.79
CA PHE A 136 11.34 11.22 8.84
C PHE A 136 11.96 9.99 9.50
N VAL A 137 13.05 10.15 10.26
CA VAL A 137 13.70 9.06 11.00
C VAL A 137 12.80 8.48 12.08
N LYS A 138 12.06 9.33 12.82
CA LYS A 138 11.12 8.89 13.87
C LYS A 138 9.99 8.02 13.29
N ILE A 139 9.45 8.40 12.13
CA ILE A 139 8.35 7.70 11.46
C ILE A 139 8.83 6.44 10.74
N HIS A 140 9.81 6.57 9.85
CA HIS A 140 10.17 5.51 8.90
C HIS A 140 11.32 4.64 9.37
N ARG A 141 12.16 5.10 10.31
CA ARG A 141 13.41 4.41 10.71
C ARG A 141 14.17 3.90 9.48
N PRO A 142 14.54 4.80 8.56
CA PRO A 142 15.01 4.43 7.24
C PRO A 142 16.34 3.67 7.28
N HIS A 143 16.72 3.06 6.16
CA HIS A 143 18.07 2.56 5.97
C HIS A 143 19.09 3.71 6.15
N LYS A 144 20.26 3.43 6.72
CA LYS A 144 21.26 4.44 7.12
C LYS A 144 21.75 5.36 5.99
N TYR A 145 21.62 4.91 4.73
CA TYR A 145 22.01 5.67 3.53
C TYR A 145 20.91 6.57 2.96
N LEU A 146 19.71 6.53 3.54
CA LEU A 146 18.59 7.35 3.10
C LEU A 146 18.49 8.61 3.95
N LYS A 147 18.35 9.73 3.25
CA LYS A 147 18.15 11.07 3.79
C LYS A 147 16.91 11.68 3.17
N ILE A 148 16.14 12.46 3.94
CA ILE A 148 14.85 12.96 3.46
C ILE A 148 14.98 13.81 2.20
N ASN A 149 16.03 14.63 2.09
CA ASN A 149 16.28 15.46 0.90
C ASN A 149 16.44 14.61 -0.36
N ARG A 150 17.21 13.51 -0.29
CA ARG A 150 17.39 12.57 -1.41
C ARG A 150 16.07 11.91 -1.82
N VAL A 151 15.20 11.58 -0.86
CA VAL A 151 13.87 11.01 -1.14
C VAL A 151 13.00 12.04 -1.86
N ILE A 152 12.94 13.28 -1.37
CA ILE A 152 12.17 14.37 -1.98
C ILE A 152 12.66 14.65 -3.40
N GLU A 153 13.98 14.78 -3.61
CA GLU A 153 14.58 14.99 -4.93
C GLU A 153 14.28 13.84 -5.89
N GLY A 154 14.26 12.59 -5.40
CA GLY A 154 13.89 11.43 -6.19
C GLY A 154 12.41 11.46 -6.60
N ILE A 155 11.52 11.83 -5.69
CA ILE A 155 10.08 11.99 -5.98
C ILE A 155 9.86 13.10 -7.02
N LYS A 156 10.51 14.26 -6.88
CA LYS A 156 10.42 15.38 -7.83
C LYS A 156 10.87 14.95 -9.23
N ARG A 157 12.07 14.37 -9.35
CA ARG A 157 12.58 13.85 -10.63
C ARG A 157 11.67 12.78 -11.24
N CYS A 158 11.15 11.88 -10.40
CA CYS A 158 10.21 10.86 -10.87
C CYS A 158 8.91 11.46 -11.40
N ARG A 159 8.38 12.51 -10.77
CA ARG A 159 7.23 13.22 -11.30
C ARG A 159 7.51 13.80 -12.69
N ASP A 160 8.64 14.50 -12.86
CA ASP A 160 8.98 15.16 -14.13
C ASP A 160 9.07 14.18 -15.30
N GLU A 161 9.50 12.95 -15.00
CA GLU A 161 9.72 11.89 -15.97
C GLU A 161 8.50 10.97 -16.17
N PHE A 162 7.64 10.82 -15.17
CA PHE A 162 6.47 9.92 -15.22
C PHE A 162 5.31 10.56 -15.98
N ARG A 163 4.65 9.77 -16.84
CA ARG A 163 3.56 10.24 -17.72
C ARG A 163 2.18 9.68 -17.39
N GLY A 164 2.11 8.71 -16.48
CA GLY A 164 0.84 8.20 -15.94
C GLY A 164 0.29 9.08 -14.82
N GLU A 165 -0.69 8.55 -14.08
CA GLU A 165 -1.29 9.22 -12.93
C GLU A 165 -0.35 9.17 -11.70
N PHE A 166 0.14 10.32 -11.26
CA PHE A 166 1.02 10.44 -10.10
C PHE A 166 0.20 10.86 -8.87
N GLN A 167 -0.12 9.90 -8.01
CA GLN A 167 -0.97 10.09 -6.84
C GLN A 167 -0.12 10.07 -5.57
N LEU A 168 0.21 11.23 -5.01
CA LEU A 168 1.09 11.32 -3.85
C LEU A 168 0.33 10.99 -2.56
N GLU A 169 0.76 9.97 -1.83
CA GLU A 169 0.28 9.71 -0.48
C GLU A 169 1.00 10.60 0.53
N VAL A 170 0.23 11.33 1.34
CA VAL A 170 0.75 12.02 2.52
C VAL A 170 0.22 11.33 3.77
N MET A 171 1.12 10.63 4.46
CA MET A 171 0.78 9.87 5.67
C MET A 171 0.97 10.74 6.93
N ILE A 172 -0.14 10.99 7.63
CA ILE A 172 -0.19 11.75 8.87
C ILE A 172 -0.33 10.80 10.07
N VAL A 173 0.58 10.96 11.03
CA VAL A 173 0.76 10.15 12.24
C VAL A 173 0.56 11.02 13.47
N LYS A 174 -0.43 10.65 14.28
CA LYS A 174 -0.84 11.40 15.48
C LYS A 174 0.32 11.67 16.43
N GLY A 175 0.42 12.92 16.90
CA GLY A 175 1.44 13.38 17.85
C GLY A 175 2.87 13.41 17.27
N ILE A 176 3.03 13.27 15.95
CA ILE A 176 4.35 13.28 15.30
C ILE A 176 4.42 14.35 14.22
N ASN A 177 3.61 14.23 13.16
CA ASN A 177 3.61 15.16 12.01
C ASN A 177 2.23 15.78 11.74
N ASP A 178 1.31 15.71 12.70
CA ASP A 178 -0.03 16.27 12.65
C ASP A 178 -0.12 17.69 13.22
N ASN A 179 0.99 18.44 13.15
CA ASN A 179 1.11 19.82 13.63
C ASN A 179 1.36 20.78 12.45
N MET A 180 0.94 22.04 12.58
CA MET A 180 0.98 23.01 11.48
C MET A 180 2.39 23.25 10.90
N LYS A 181 3.45 23.14 11.71
CA LYS A 181 4.82 23.28 11.20
C LYS A 181 5.18 22.20 10.18
N GLU A 182 4.79 20.95 10.45
CA GLU A 182 4.99 19.81 9.53
C GLU A 182 4.07 19.93 8.32
N ILE A 183 2.79 20.26 8.54
CA ILE A 183 1.79 20.36 7.47
C ILE A 183 2.12 21.47 6.48
N SER A 184 2.49 22.68 6.94
CA SER A 184 2.87 23.78 6.06
C SER A 184 4.13 23.47 5.25
N ALA A 185 5.15 22.88 5.88
CA ALA A 185 6.39 22.54 5.18
C ALA A 185 6.20 21.38 4.18
N LEU A 186 5.32 20.42 4.49
CA LEU A 186 4.89 19.41 3.52
C LEU A 186 4.15 20.05 2.35
N LYS A 187 3.24 21.00 2.61
CA LYS A 187 2.49 21.70 1.55
C LYS A 187 3.42 22.37 0.54
N GLU A 188 4.45 23.07 1.01
CA GLU A 188 5.46 23.71 0.13
C GLU A 188 6.10 22.67 -0.82
N VAL A 189 6.58 21.55 -0.28
CA VAL A 189 7.21 20.50 -1.10
C VAL A 189 6.20 19.80 -2.01
N VAL A 190 4.97 19.58 -1.57
CA VAL A 190 3.92 18.97 -2.39
C VAL A 190 3.51 19.89 -3.54
N ASP A 191 3.51 21.20 -3.33
CA ASP A 191 3.29 22.19 -4.40
C ASP A 191 4.42 22.16 -5.42
N GLU A 192 5.67 21.98 -4.99
CA GLU A 192 6.79 21.80 -5.92
C GLU A 192 6.73 20.47 -6.68
N ILE A 193 6.17 19.41 -6.08
CA ILE A 193 5.99 18.11 -6.75
C ILE A 193 4.83 18.16 -7.74
N GLU A 194 3.82 19.02 -7.57
CA GLU A 194 2.64 19.09 -8.44
C GLU A 194 2.02 17.72 -8.82
N PRO A 195 1.64 16.86 -7.84
CA PRO A 195 1.00 15.59 -8.14
C PRO A 195 -0.38 15.79 -8.78
N ASP A 196 -0.88 14.75 -9.46
CA ASP A 196 -2.22 14.75 -10.05
C ASP A 196 -3.30 14.71 -8.95
N SER A 197 -3.01 14.02 -7.85
CA SER A 197 -3.84 14.04 -6.63
C SER A 197 -3.00 13.82 -5.37
N ILE A 198 -3.52 14.29 -4.23
CA ILE A 198 -2.91 14.14 -2.91
C ILE A 198 -3.82 13.24 -2.06
N GLN A 199 -3.32 12.08 -1.66
CA GLN A 199 -4.05 11.12 -0.84
C GLN A 199 -3.62 11.26 0.62
N LEU A 200 -4.42 11.97 1.41
CA LEU A 200 -4.18 12.11 2.84
C LEU A 200 -4.61 10.85 3.58
N ASN A 201 -3.65 10.23 4.26
CA ASN A 201 -3.87 9.00 5.00
C ASN A 201 -3.43 9.14 6.47
N THR A 202 -3.95 8.27 7.32
CA THR A 202 -3.55 8.08 8.70
C THR A 202 -3.67 6.61 9.10
N VAL A 203 -3.21 6.27 10.31
CA VAL A 203 -3.08 4.88 10.79
C VAL A 203 -4.45 4.30 11.18
N VAL A 204 -5.17 3.79 10.19
CA VAL A 204 -6.50 3.16 10.40
C VAL A 204 -6.47 1.63 10.50
N ARG A 205 -5.28 1.03 10.33
CA ARG A 205 -5.03 -0.39 10.62
C ARG A 205 -3.99 -0.50 11.75
N PRO A 206 -4.02 -1.58 12.51
CA PRO A 206 -3.24 -1.65 13.75
C PRO A 206 -1.74 -1.71 13.44
N PRO A 207 -0.92 -0.82 14.03
CA PRO A 207 0.53 -0.87 13.86
C PRO A 207 1.15 -2.01 14.69
N PRO A 208 2.43 -2.39 14.43
CA PRO A 208 3.06 -3.52 15.12
C PRO A 208 3.20 -3.36 16.64
N LYS A 209 3.15 -2.11 17.14
CA LYS A 209 3.25 -1.78 18.57
C LYS A 209 1.90 -1.43 19.23
N GLY A 210 0.78 -1.51 18.50
CA GLY A 210 -0.55 -1.19 19.05
C GLY A 210 -0.74 0.24 19.54
N LEU A 211 0.16 1.16 19.20
CA LEU A 211 0.07 2.58 19.55
C LEU A 211 -1.10 3.22 18.81
N ASP A 212 -1.86 4.10 19.49
CA ASP A 212 -2.83 4.96 18.81
C ASP A 212 -2.09 6.04 18.02
N LEU A 213 -1.92 5.77 16.73
CA LEU A 213 -1.26 6.65 15.78
C LEU A 213 -2.25 7.30 14.80
N ARG A 214 -3.56 7.08 15.02
CA ARG A 214 -4.63 7.53 14.13
C ARG A 214 -5.01 8.96 14.43
N VAL A 215 -4.99 9.83 13.42
CA VAL A 215 -5.52 11.20 13.54
C VAL A 215 -7.03 11.19 13.27
N GLU A 216 -7.78 11.91 14.09
CA GLU A 216 -9.25 12.02 14.02
C GLU A 216 -9.73 12.60 12.68
N GLU A 217 -10.95 12.23 12.26
CA GLU A 217 -11.50 12.61 10.95
C GLU A 217 -11.61 14.12 10.75
N GLU A 218 -12.10 14.83 11.76
CA GLU A 218 -12.22 16.30 11.76
C GLU A 218 -10.85 16.95 11.49
N LYS A 219 -9.82 16.55 12.25
CA LYS A 219 -8.47 17.06 12.08
C LYS A 219 -7.86 16.71 10.72
N MET A 220 -8.15 15.52 10.17
CA MET A 220 -7.75 15.16 8.80
C MET A 220 -8.45 16.04 7.76
N GLY A 221 -9.72 16.41 7.99
CA GLY A 221 -10.45 17.37 7.17
C GLY A 221 -9.82 18.76 7.19
N ASP A 222 -9.36 19.22 8.35
CA ASP A 222 -8.64 20.48 8.51
C ASP A 222 -7.32 20.48 7.72
N ILE A 223 -6.56 19.40 7.82
CA ILE A 223 -5.32 19.21 7.07
C ILE A 223 -5.61 19.19 5.56
N ALA A 224 -6.68 18.52 5.12
CA ALA A 224 -7.09 18.50 3.71
C ALA A 224 -7.32 19.90 3.14
N ARG A 225 -7.94 20.80 3.93
CA ARG A 225 -8.16 22.19 3.52
C ARG A 225 -6.84 22.94 3.27
N VAL A 226 -5.78 22.61 4.02
CA VAL A 226 -4.43 23.20 3.79
C VAL A 226 -3.83 22.73 2.47
N PHE A 227 -3.96 21.44 2.14
CA PHE A 227 -3.45 20.90 0.87
C PHE A 227 -4.29 21.29 -0.36
N GLY A 228 -5.52 21.75 -0.15
CA GLY A 228 -6.38 22.32 -1.19
C GLY A 228 -7.13 21.27 -2.01
N LYS A 229 -7.65 21.68 -3.18
CA LYS A 229 -8.64 20.91 -3.95
C LYS A 229 -8.15 19.56 -4.49
N LYS A 230 -6.84 19.38 -4.63
CA LYS A 230 -6.25 18.09 -5.05
C LYS A 230 -6.19 17.07 -3.91
N ALA A 231 -6.45 17.48 -2.67
CA ALA A 231 -6.33 16.65 -1.49
C ALA A 231 -7.62 15.94 -1.13
N GLU A 232 -7.47 14.67 -0.78
CA GLU A 232 -8.58 13.80 -0.42
C GLU A 232 -8.21 12.94 0.78
N VAL A 233 -9.09 12.89 1.78
CA VAL A 233 -8.92 12.02 2.95
C VAL A 233 -9.41 10.61 2.63
N ILE A 234 -8.48 9.69 2.40
CA ILE A 234 -8.75 8.30 2.00
C ILE A 234 -8.95 7.35 3.18
N SER A 235 -8.55 7.75 4.39
CA SER A 235 -8.61 6.90 5.59
C SER A 235 -10.02 6.57 6.07
N TYR A 236 -10.97 7.47 5.81
CA TYR A 236 -12.34 7.44 6.29
C TYR A 236 -13.36 7.10 5.19
N ARG A 237 -12.90 6.90 3.95
CA ARG A 237 -13.78 6.49 2.85
C ARG A 237 -14.33 5.07 3.06
N GLY A 238 -15.63 4.94 2.88
CA GLY A 238 -16.29 3.64 2.70
C GLY A 238 -15.78 2.93 1.45
N GLN A 239 -15.75 1.60 1.48
CA GLN A 239 -15.40 0.80 0.30
C GLN A 239 -16.61 0.68 -0.63
N ARG A 240 -16.36 0.71 -1.94
CA ARG A 240 -17.39 0.38 -2.93
C ARG A 240 -17.77 -1.10 -2.79
N LYS A 241 -19.06 -1.40 -2.91
CA LYS A 241 -19.58 -2.78 -2.98
C LYS A 241 -19.30 -3.34 -4.38
N GLY A 242 -18.93 -4.61 -4.46
CA GLY A 242 -18.93 -5.37 -5.72
C GLY A 242 -18.76 -6.86 -5.46
N GLU A 243 -18.64 -7.64 -6.52
CA GLU A 243 -18.73 -9.11 -6.44
C GLU A 243 -17.40 -9.75 -6.82
N ALA A 244 -16.86 -10.57 -5.91
CA ALA A 244 -15.80 -11.53 -6.21
C ALA A 244 -16.37 -12.96 -6.11
N HIS A 245 -16.05 -13.83 -7.07
CA HIS A 245 -16.58 -15.20 -7.09
C HIS A 245 -16.20 -16.01 -5.84
N LEU A 246 -17.18 -16.77 -5.34
CA LEU A 246 -17.22 -17.54 -4.08
C LEU A 246 -16.27 -18.74 -4.01
N LEU A 247 -15.48 -19.03 -5.05
CA LEU A 247 -14.53 -20.14 -5.02
C LEU A 247 -13.37 -19.82 -4.07
N ASP A 248 -13.13 -20.75 -3.14
CA ASP A 248 -11.98 -20.80 -2.24
C ASP A 248 -11.83 -19.60 -1.29
N ILE A 249 -12.96 -19.20 -0.66
CA ILE A 249 -13.04 -18.07 0.28
C ILE A 249 -12.03 -18.17 1.43
N GLU A 250 -11.87 -19.37 2.02
CA GLU A 250 -10.92 -19.60 3.12
C GLU A 250 -9.48 -19.26 2.72
N ARG A 251 -9.04 -19.77 1.57
CA ARG A 251 -7.69 -19.48 1.07
C ARG A 251 -7.53 -18.00 0.76
N LYS A 252 -8.50 -17.36 0.11
CA LYS A 252 -8.44 -15.92 -0.20
C LYS A 252 -8.32 -15.06 1.07
N ILE A 253 -9.13 -15.36 2.10
CA ILE A 253 -9.05 -14.69 3.40
C ILE A 253 -7.65 -14.86 4.01
N VAL A 254 -7.12 -16.08 4.03
CA VAL A 254 -5.79 -16.35 4.60
C VAL A 254 -4.68 -15.64 3.81
N GLU A 255 -4.72 -15.68 2.48
CA GLU A 255 -3.71 -15.00 1.65
C GLU A 255 -3.73 -13.49 1.84
N MET A 256 -4.91 -12.87 2.00
CA MET A 256 -5.03 -11.45 2.37
C MET A 256 -4.50 -11.19 3.79
N ALA A 257 -4.88 -12.03 4.75
CA ALA A 257 -4.52 -11.90 6.17
C ALA A 257 -3.02 -12.11 6.44
N LYS A 258 -2.30 -12.80 5.55
CA LYS A 258 -0.83 -12.90 5.57
C LYS A 258 -0.14 -11.57 5.28
N ARG A 259 -0.72 -10.73 4.40
CA ARG A 259 -0.09 -9.46 3.98
C ARG A 259 -0.54 -8.31 4.87
N ARG A 260 -1.78 -8.31 5.35
CA ARG A 260 -2.27 -7.22 6.21
C ARG A 260 -3.42 -7.65 7.13
N PRO A 261 -3.64 -6.93 8.24
CA PRO A 261 -4.86 -7.05 9.03
C PRO A 261 -6.10 -6.72 8.18
N ILE A 262 -7.07 -7.63 8.15
CA ILE A 262 -8.34 -7.47 7.43
C ILE A 262 -9.48 -7.27 8.42
N ARG A 263 -10.46 -6.43 8.09
CA ARG A 263 -11.69 -6.29 8.88
C ARG A 263 -12.77 -7.23 8.37
N VAL A 264 -13.82 -7.46 9.17
CA VAL A 264 -14.99 -8.23 8.71
C VAL A 264 -15.61 -7.57 7.48
N GLU A 265 -15.72 -6.24 7.49
CA GLU A 265 -16.34 -5.49 6.41
C GLU A 265 -15.54 -5.65 5.10
N ASP A 266 -14.19 -5.70 5.17
CA ASP A 266 -13.35 -5.95 3.99
C ASP A 266 -13.72 -7.28 3.30
N ILE A 267 -14.19 -8.27 4.06
CA ILE A 267 -14.59 -9.60 3.58
C ILE A 267 -16.06 -9.56 3.10
N GLU A 268 -16.96 -8.98 3.88
CA GLU A 268 -18.37 -8.83 3.53
C GLU A 268 -18.57 -8.04 2.23
N TYR A 269 -17.74 -7.01 1.99
CA TYR A 269 -17.75 -6.25 0.74
C TYR A 269 -17.36 -7.09 -0.48
N LEU A 270 -16.52 -8.11 -0.31
CA LEU A 270 -16.06 -8.97 -1.41
C LEU A 270 -17.01 -10.13 -1.71
N PHE A 271 -17.71 -10.65 -0.70
CA PHE A 271 -18.38 -11.95 -0.77
C PHE A 271 -19.90 -11.91 -0.46
N LYS A 272 -20.61 -10.81 -0.74
CA LYS A 272 -22.08 -10.59 -0.49
C LYS A 272 -22.85 -11.87 -0.08
N GLY A 273 -23.23 -11.98 1.21
CA GLY A 273 -24.05 -13.10 1.68
C GLY A 273 -23.89 -13.37 3.18
N GLU A 274 -24.75 -12.76 4.00
CA GLU A 274 -24.81 -13.00 5.45
C GLU A 274 -25.33 -14.43 5.76
N LYS A 275 -24.40 -15.31 6.14
CA LYS A 275 -24.48 -16.31 7.23
C LYS A 275 -23.22 -17.18 7.26
N GLU A 276 -22.54 -17.36 6.11
CA GLU A 276 -21.35 -18.21 6.00
C GLU A 276 -20.04 -17.54 6.44
N ILE A 277 -19.86 -16.22 6.26
CA ILE A 277 -18.57 -15.55 6.54
C ILE A 277 -18.15 -15.68 8.01
N LYS A 278 -19.10 -15.55 8.95
CA LYS A 278 -18.82 -15.75 10.38
C LYS A 278 -18.35 -17.18 10.66
N GLY A 279 -19.05 -18.17 10.10
CA GLY A 279 -18.67 -19.59 10.23
C GLY A 279 -17.30 -19.90 9.61
N VAL A 280 -16.99 -19.30 8.46
CA VAL A 280 -15.67 -19.41 7.81
C VAL A 280 -14.57 -18.81 8.71
N LEU A 281 -14.77 -17.59 9.22
CA LEU A 281 -13.81 -16.93 10.10
C LEU A 281 -13.60 -17.71 11.41
N GLU A 282 -14.67 -18.20 12.02
CA GLU A 282 -14.61 -19.06 13.21
C GLU A 282 -13.89 -20.38 12.91
N GLY A 283 -14.15 -20.98 11.75
CA GLY A 283 -13.43 -22.15 11.26
C GLY A 283 -11.94 -21.88 11.14
N LEU A 284 -11.54 -20.79 10.49
CA LEU A 284 -10.13 -20.41 10.33
C LEU A 284 -9.44 -20.12 11.67
N ILE A 285 -10.14 -19.50 12.63
CA ILE A 285 -9.63 -19.28 14.00
C ILE A 285 -9.44 -20.61 14.72
N ARG A 286 -10.45 -21.50 14.67
CA ARG A 286 -10.41 -22.83 15.31
C ARG A 286 -9.24 -23.67 14.79
N HIS A 287 -8.98 -23.60 13.48
CA HIS A 287 -7.86 -24.30 12.84
C HIS A 287 -6.53 -23.54 12.93
N LYS A 288 -6.44 -22.46 13.72
CA LYS A 288 -5.22 -21.67 13.92
C LYS A 288 -4.60 -21.16 12.60
N ARG A 289 -5.44 -20.82 11.61
CA ARG A 289 -5.00 -20.20 10.36
C ARG A 289 -4.98 -18.68 10.44
N ILE A 290 -5.87 -18.11 11.26
CA ILE A 290 -5.93 -16.68 11.56
C ILE A 290 -6.19 -16.47 13.06
N TRP A 291 -5.92 -15.27 13.55
CA TRP A 291 -6.32 -14.84 14.88
C TRP A 291 -7.05 -13.49 14.82
N ARG A 292 -7.92 -13.24 15.79
CA ARG A 292 -8.75 -12.02 15.90
C ARG A 292 -8.21 -11.09 16.98
N TYR A 293 -8.26 -9.78 16.75
CA TYR A 293 -7.92 -8.77 17.75
C TYR A 293 -8.64 -7.44 17.50
N ARG A 294 -8.75 -6.61 18.55
CA ARG A 294 -9.43 -5.32 18.49
C ARG A 294 -8.41 -4.18 18.39
N TYR A 295 -8.73 -3.16 17.61
CA TYR A 295 -7.97 -1.91 17.52
C TYR A 295 -8.92 -0.74 17.23
N GLY A 296 -8.99 0.21 18.16
CA GLY A 296 -10.08 1.17 18.23
C GLY A 296 -11.43 0.44 18.29
N ASP A 297 -12.41 0.92 17.53
CA ASP A 297 -13.76 0.35 17.49
C ASP A 297 -13.90 -0.85 16.52
N ASN A 298 -12.81 -1.28 15.89
CA ASN A 298 -12.86 -2.27 14.81
C ASN A 298 -12.23 -3.61 15.24
N ILE A 299 -12.75 -4.69 14.66
CA ILE A 299 -12.18 -6.05 14.79
C ILE A 299 -11.35 -6.34 13.54
N PHE A 300 -10.15 -6.86 13.75
CA PHE A 300 -9.24 -7.27 12.70
C PHE A 300 -8.86 -8.74 12.82
N PHE A 301 -8.55 -9.35 11.68
CA PHE A 301 -7.99 -10.70 11.56
C PHE A 301 -6.64 -10.63 10.88
N LYS A 302 -5.70 -11.45 11.35
CA LYS A 302 -4.37 -11.61 10.73
C LYS A 302 -4.02 -13.09 10.66
N SER A 303 -3.22 -13.50 9.68
CA SER A 303 -2.67 -14.85 9.67
C SER A 303 -1.84 -15.08 10.93
N ILE A 304 -1.88 -16.31 11.42
CA ILE A 304 -0.89 -16.81 12.39
C ILE A 304 0.46 -16.97 11.66
#